data_AF-A0A942EDQ1-F1
#
_entry.id   AF-A0A942EDQ1-F1
#
_cell.length_a   1.000
_cell.length_b   1.000
_cell.length_c   1.000
_cell.angle_alpha   90.00
_cell.angle_beta   90.00
_cell.angle_gamma   90.00
#
_symmetry.space_group_name_H-M   'P 1'
#
loop_
_entity.id
_entity.type
_entity.pdbx_description
1 polymer ?
#
loop_
_entity_poly.entity_id
_entity_poly.type
_entity_poly.pdbx_seq_one_letter_code
_entity_poly.pdbx_strand_id
1 'polypeptide(L)'
;MEVIYGLLVLGVAFFAWRYFSPADVRLSRRFLARYLKDKAGRGPSKINIERLPVAVAPQQVEEQVYFAVSAFFPDGTAEQVLAQVFYPLESLLAERQKRHKASEGDNQNPMQASGGVEYDQAVPEQARRLKDDPLSDLREEARILEQKNARQAEEIKQLRALNSHSALFPRLLAHDAAQNITLLSSVGTVRLDKALQGHDEAHKEEMLRSLLVSLAQFHASSGSLTPELFAPARLTPALMRSQIAATFAGLMTAGVPLADSELLRLTQSAEPICLLGDIPAGPKLAEASPRAFFASAALDSKYSPVDFGRVRQDVSLLDVVELLCDPATGLTPSAERALMKDYLGARADFLGDEERKLQEQTLWKLSVYYRLLLCGYLSTQFLAKRRDGSQETARLLVPYWTKEALRPCLSALNSYLAEIPELAELQKLLAPKLAALPID
;
A
#
# COMPACT_ATOMS: atom_id res chain seq x y z
N MET A 1 -1.97 -51.03 21.27
CA MET A 1 -2.98 -50.38 20.41
C MET A 1 -2.84 -48.86 20.42
N GLU A 2 -2.68 -48.21 21.58
CA GLU A 2 -2.55 -46.74 21.68
C GLU A 2 -1.27 -46.16 21.05
N VAL A 3 -0.14 -46.89 21.10
CA VAL A 3 1.14 -46.45 20.52
C VAL A 3 1.10 -46.43 18.98
N ILE A 4 0.37 -47.36 18.37
CA ILE A 4 0.24 -47.46 16.90
C ILE A 4 -0.69 -46.36 16.38
N TYR A 5 -1.76 -46.01 17.13
CA TYR A 5 -2.62 -44.88 16.80
C TYR A 5 -1.88 -43.54 16.90
N GLY A 6 -0.99 -43.38 17.90
CA GLY A 6 -0.12 -42.20 18.02
C GLY A 6 0.83 -42.05 16.83
N LEU A 7 1.45 -43.14 16.37
CA LEU A 7 2.32 -43.16 15.19
C LEU A 7 1.56 -42.94 13.87
N LEU A 8 0.30 -43.41 13.77
CA LEU A 8 -0.52 -43.23 12.58
C LEU A 8 -1.09 -41.81 12.48
N VAL A 9 -1.45 -41.18 13.60
CA VAL A 9 -1.82 -39.75 13.66
C VAL A 9 -0.61 -38.86 13.37
N LEU A 10 0.57 -39.19 13.91
CA LEU A 10 1.83 -38.53 13.56
C LEU A 10 2.16 -38.73 12.08
N GLY A 11 1.98 -39.93 11.53
CA GLY A 11 2.21 -40.25 10.12
C GLY A 11 1.28 -39.51 9.17
N VAL A 12 -0.02 -39.44 9.47
CA VAL A 12 -0.99 -38.68 8.65
C VAL A 12 -0.77 -37.17 8.78
N ALA A 13 -0.39 -36.66 9.95
CA ALA A 13 0.03 -35.27 10.13
C ALA A 13 1.37 -34.93 9.42
N PHE A 14 2.23 -35.94 9.26
CA PHE A 14 3.52 -35.87 8.56
C PHE A 14 3.39 -36.07 7.04
N PHE A 15 2.34 -36.73 6.54
CA PHE A 15 2.05 -36.81 5.10
C PHE A 15 1.18 -35.66 4.60
N ALA A 16 0.25 -35.16 5.43
CA ALA A 16 -0.40 -33.87 5.20
C ALA A 16 0.57 -32.66 5.31
N TRP A 17 1.79 -32.89 5.82
CA TRP A 17 2.89 -31.93 5.99
C TRP A 17 3.55 -31.47 4.69
N ARG A 18 3.41 -32.23 3.60
CA ARG A 18 4.27 -32.06 2.40
C ARG A 18 3.58 -31.41 1.20
N TYR A 19 2.26 -31.19 1.26
CA TYR A 19 1.47 -30.78 0.07
C TYR A 19 0.96 -29.33 0.05
N PHE A 20 1.07 -28.57 1.13
CA PHE A 20 0.74 -27.14 1.17
C PHE A 20 1.82 -26.44 1.99
N SER A 21 2.62 -25.51 1.42
CA SER A 21 3.78 -24.87 2.10
C SER A 21 3.45 -24.46 3.55
N PRO A 22 3.82 -25.27 4.58
CA PRO A 22 3.28 -25.13 5.93
C PRO A 22 4.38 -24.85 6.97
N ALA A 23 5.62 -24.59 6.55
CA ALA A 23 6.74 -24.28 7.44
C ALA A 23 6.53 -22.91 8.13
N ASP A 24 6.01 -21.93 7.37
CA ASP A 24 5.81 -20.53 7.78
C ASP A 24 4.77 -20.35 8.90
N VAL A 25 3.72 -21.19 8.90
CA VAL A 25 2.63 -21.12 9.89
C VAL A 25 2.96 -21.91 11.16
N ARG A 26 3.92 -22.85 11.13
CA ARG A 26 4.22 -23.74 12.27
C ARG A 26 5.27 -23.18 13.22
N LEU A 27 6.32 -22.54 12.69
CA LEU A 27 7.35 -21.87 13.50
C LEU A 27 6.78 -20.62 14.19
N SER A 28 5.98 -19.85 13.46
CA SER A 28 5.20 -18.73 13.98
C SER A 28 4.23 -19.17 15.08
N ARG A 29 3.55 -20.32 14.96
CA ARG A 29 2.66 -20.85 16.01
C ARG A 29 3.38 -21.19 17.32
N ARG A 30 4.62 -21.69 17.30
CA ARG A 30 5.35 -22.02 18.55
C ARG A 30 5.82 -20.77 19.26
N PHE A 31 6.43 -19.83 18.53
CA PHE A 31 6.83 -18.54 19.07
C PHE A 31 5.62 -17.78 19.65
N LEU A 32 4.54 -17.73 18.87
CA LEU A 32 3.27 -17.13 19.27
C LEU A 32 2.64 -17.83 20.49
N ALA A 33 2.55 -19.17 20.50
CA ALA A 33 2.00 -19.91 21.63
C ALA A 33 2.84 -19.72 22.90
N ARG A 34 4.17 -19.59 22.76
CA ARG A 34 5.06 -19.26 23.87
C ARG A 34 4.82 -17.83 24.38
N TYR A 35 4.81 -16.83 23.50
CA TYR A 35 4.49 -15.46 23.86
C TYR A 35 3.15 -15.35 24.60
N LEU A 36 2.10 -15.96 24.04
CA LEU A 36 0.76 -15.96 24.64
C LEU A 36 0.73 -16.71 25.97
N LYS A 37 1.48 -17.82 26.08
CA LYS A 37 1.62 -18.56 27.35
C LYS A 37 2.33 -17.73 28.41
N ASP A 38 3.41 -17.05 28.05
CA ASP A 38 4.20 -16.24 28.97
C ASP A 38 3.41 -15.01 29.43
N LYS A 39 2.61 -14.42 28.54
CA LYS A 39 1.75 -13.27 28.83
C LYS A 39 0.51 -13.62 29.67
N ALA A 40 -0.20 -14.69 29.32
CA ALA A 40 -1.43 -15.09 30.01
C ALA A 40 -1.20 -16.05 31.19
N GLY A 41 0.03 -16.51 31.39
CA GLY A 41 0.40 -17.56 32.36
C GLY A 41 -0.09 -18.96 31.99
N ARG A 42 -0.76 -19.12 30.83
CA ARG A 42 -1.40 -20.36 30.38
C ARG A 42 -1.42 -20.45 28.85
N GLY A 43 -1.37 -21.66 28.32
CA GLY A 43 -1.41 -21.88 26.87
C GLY A 43 -2.80 -21.68 26.27
N PRO A 44 -2.91 -21.19 25.02
CA PRO A 44 -4.19 -21.10 24.34
C PRO A 44 -4.76 -22.49 24.03
N SER A 45 -6.08 -22.66 24.17
CA SER A 45 -6.81 -23.87 23.78
C SER A 45 -7.07 -23.94 22.27
N LYS A 46 -7.16 -22.78 21.61
CA LYS A 46 -7.35 -22.66 20.16
C LYS A 46 -6.64 -21.42 19.63
N ILE A 47 -6.00 -21.54 18.46
CA ILE A 47 -5.40 -20.42 17.73
C ILE A 47 -5.97 -20.39 16.32
N ASN A 48 -6.57 -19.27 15.94
CA ASN A 48 -6.96 -18.96 14.58
C ASN A 48 -5.94 -17.98 13.99
N ILE A 49 -5.55 -18.23 12.73
CA ILE A 49 -4.62 -17.38 11.99
C ILE A 49 -5.28 -17.07 10.66
N GLU A 50 -5.45 -15.79 10.37
CA GLU A 50 -6.02 -15.27 9.14
C GLU A 50 -5.01 -14.33 8.50
N ARG A 51 -4.75 -14.51 7.20
CA ARG A 51 -3.88 -13.60 6.45
C ARG A 51 -4.63 -12.33 6.13
N LEU A 52 -4.05 -11.17 6.45
CA LEU A 52 -4.65 -9.88 6.14
C LEU A 52 -4.50 -9.57 4.64
N PRO A 53 -5.56 -9.08 3.97
CA PRO A 53 -5.53 -8.74 2.56
C PRO A 53 -4.86 -7.36 2.33
N VAL A 54 -3.55 -7.31 2.56
CA VAL A 54 -2.71 -6.12 2.34
C VAL A 54 -2.40 -5.98 0.85
N ALA A 55 -2.62 -4.79 0.32
CA ALA A 55 -2.37 -4.50 -1.08
C ALA A 55 -0.87 -4.54 -1.41
N VAL A 56 -0.51 -5.27 -2.47
CA VAL A 56 0.86 -5.30 -3.01
C VAL A 56 0.78 -4.95 -4.49
N ALA A 57 1.68 -4.09 -4.98
CA ALA A 57 1.73 -3.76 -6.40
C ALA A 57 1.91 -5.06 -7.22
N PRO A 58 1.26 -5.23 -8.40
CA PRO A 58 1.31 -6.49 -9.14
C PRO A 58 2.72 -6.90 -9.58
N GLN A 59 3.63 -5.91 -9.68
CA GLN A 59 5.01 -6.09 -10.10
C GLN A 59 5.99 -6.23 -8.92
N GLN A 60 5.54 -6.00 -7.68
CA GLN A 60 6.38 -6.14 -6.49
C GLN A 60 6.33 -7.57 -5.96
N VAL A 61 7.49 -8.07 -5.55
CA VAL A 61 7.56 -9.31 -4.77
C VAL A 61 7.09 -9.03 -3.35
N GLU A 62 6.21 -9.88 -2.85
CA GLU A 62 5.70 -9.77 -1.50
C GLU A 62 6.74 -10.27 -0.50
N GLU A 63 7.60 -9.36 -0.04
CA GLU A 63 8.67 -9.68 0.91
C GLU A 63 8.17 -9.84 2.36
N GLN A 64 6.98 -9.32 2.64
CA GLN A 64 6.37 -9.27 3.98
C GLN A 64 4.88 -9.63 3.92
N VAL A 65 4.40 -10.36 4.93
CA VAL A 65 2.98 -10.71 5.10
C VAL A 65 2.52 -10.44 6.51
N TYR A 66 1.25 -10.05 6.61
CA TYR A 66 0.58 -9.73 7.84
C TYR A 66 -0.51 -10.77 8.14
N PHE A 67 -0.53 -11.26 9.38
CA PHE A 67 -1.52 -12.21 9.87
C PHE A 67 -2.24 -11.66 11.09
N ALA A 68 -3.56 -11.66 11.06
CA ALA A 68 -4.37 -11.52 12.26
C ALA A 68 -4.41 -12.87 12.99
N VAL A 69 -4.07 -12.83 14.27
CA VAL A 69 -4.02 -14.01 15.12
C VAL A 69 -5.02 -13.83 16.25
N SER A 70 -5.93 -14.79 16.40
CA SER A 70 -6.85 -14.86 17.54
C SER A 70 -6.56 -16.10 18.37
N ALA A 71 -6.22 -15.91 19.63
CA ALA A 71 -5.96 -16.97 20.59
C ALA A 71 -7.08 -17.04 21.63
N PHE A 72 -7.62 -18.22 21.85
CA PHE A 72 -8.69 -18.48 22.82
C PHE A 72 -8.13 -19.30 23.96
N PHE A 73 -8.54 -18.97 25.19
CA PHE A 73 -8.05 -19.62 26.40
C PHE A 73 -9.17 -20.46 27.06
N PRO A 74 -8.81 -21.47 27.88
CA PRO A 74 -9.78 -22.36 28.52
C PRO A 74 -10.84 -21.66 29.41
N ASP A 75 -10.53 -20.47 29.91
CA ASP A 75 -11.41 -19.65 30.75
C ASP A 75 -12.35 -18.74 29.95
N GLY A 76 -12.37 -18.88 28.63
CA GLY A 76 -13.28 -18.15 27.74
C GLY A 76 -12.75 -16.78 27.28
N THR A 77 -11.58 -16.33 27.76
CA THR A 77 -10.96 -15.10 27.26
C THR A 77 -10.35 -15.31 25.87
N ALA A 78 -10.29 -14.23 25.09
CA ALA A 78 -9.63 -14.19 23.80
C ALA A 78 -8.60 -13.06 23.74
N GLU A 79 -7.48 -13.32 23.08
CA GLU A 79 -6.45 -12.33 22.79
C GLU A 79 -6.21 -12.25 21.29
N GLN A 80 -6.04 -11.03 20.78
CA GLN A 80 -5.76 -10.79 19.37
C GLN A 80 -4.45 -10.03 19.20
N VAL A 81 -3.62 -10.51 18.27
CA VAL A 81 -2.36 -9.87 17.88
C VAL A 81 -2.22 -9.86 16.36
N LEU A 82 -1.44 -8.91 15.86
CA LEU A 82 -0.99 -8.85 14.48
C LEU A 82 0.42 -9.44 14.41
N ALA A 83 0.67 -10.36 13.49
CA ALA A 83 2.00 -10.88 13.20
C ALA A 83 2.47 -10.40 11.83
N GLN A 84 3.59 -9.68 11.79
CA GLN A 84 4.34 -9.36 10.57
C GLN A 84 5.44 -10.42 10.39
N VAL A 85 5.51 -11.01 9.21
CA VAL A 85 6.48 -12.07 8.86
C VAL A 85 7.19 -11.67 7.58
N PHE A 86 8.52 -11.64 7.59
CA PHE A 86 9.33 -11.47 6.37
C PHE A 86 9.66 -12.84 5.77
N TYR A 87 9.35 -13.05 4.49
CA TYR A 87 9.63 -14.33 3.84
C TYR A 87 11.14 -14.53 3.61
N PRO A 88 11.68 -15.75 3.82
CA PRO A 88 12.99 -16.14 3.29
C PRO A 88 12.99 -16.08 1.75
N LEU A 89 14.11 -15.69 1.13
CA LEU A 89 14.18 -15.43 -0.32
C LEU A 89 13.90 -16.69 -1.16
N GLU A 90 14.21 -17.86 -0.62
CA GLU A 90 13.98 -19.18 -1.23
C GLU A 90 12.50 -19.46 -1.52
N SER A 91 11.58 -19.01 -0.66
CA SER A 91 10.14 -19.17 -0.88
C SER A 91 9.63 -18.26 -2.00
N LEU A 92 10.20 -17.06 -2.13
CA LEU A 92 9.91 -16.10 -3.20
C LEU A 92 10.50 -16.55 -4.55
N LEU A 93 11.68 -17.17 -4.53
CA LEU A 93 12.29 -17.78 -5.70
C LEU A 93 11.51 -19.03 -6.16
N ALA A 94 11.05 -19.88 -5.25
CA ALA A 94 10.20 -21.03 -5.56
C ALA A 94 8.82 -20.61 -6.10
N GLU A 95 8.23 -19.52 -5.60
CA GLU A 95 6.97 -18.98 -6.10
C GLU A 95 7.14 -18.31 -7.48
N ARG A 96 8.21 -17.53 -7.69
CA ARG A 96 8.58 -17.00 -9.02
C ARG A 96 8.79 -18.14 -10.03
N GLN A 97 9.52 -19.19 -9.65
CA GLN A 97 9.73 -20.37 -10.50
C GLN A 97 8.43 -21.13 -10.79
N LYS A 98 7.49 -21.22 -9.83
CA LYS A 98 6.16 -21.80 -10.06
C LYS A 98 5.31 -20.96 -11.02
N ARG A 99 5.33 -19.62 -10.90
CA ARG A 99 4.58 -18.72 -11.78
C ARG A 99 5.17 -18.69 -13.20
N HIS A 100 6.49 -18.75 -13.35
CA HIS A 100 7.15 -18.92 -14.65
C HIS A 100 6.77 -20.25 -15.32
N LYS A 101 6.78 -21.36 -14.56
CA LYS A 101 6.36 -22.67 -15.09
C LYS A 101 4.87 -22.73 -15.48
N ALA A 102 4.00 -22.02 -14.76
CA ALA A 102 2.58 -21.92 -15.11
C ALA A 102 2.36 -21.08 -16.40
N SER A 103 3.14 -20.03 -16.60
CA SER A 103 3.10 -19.21 -17.82
C SER A 103 3.68 -19.92 -19.04
N GLU A 104 4.60 -20.86 -18.86
CA GLU A 104 5.13 -21.72 -19.93
C GLU A 104 4.17 -22.87 -20.30
N GLY A 105 3.23 -23.21 -19.40
CA GLY A 105 2.25 -24.29 -19.58
C GLY A 105 1.04 -23.95 -20.47
N ASP A 106 0.74 -22.67 -20.70
CA ASP A 106 -0.41 -22.23 -21.49
C ASP A 106 -0.10 -21.94 -22.97
N ASN A 107 1.14 -22.14 -23.41
CA ASN A 107 1.57 -21.94 -24.81
C ASN A 107 2.07 -23.22 -25.50
N GLN A 108 1.47 -24.38 -25.19
CA GLN A 108 1.71 -25.60 -25.95
C GLN A 108 0.60 -25.85 -26.98
N ASN A 109 0.63 -25.10 -28.09
CA ASN A 109 0.13 -25.61 -29.36
C ASN A 109 1.31 -26.31 -30.08
N PRO A 110 1.27 -27.64 -30.26
CA PRO A 110 2.38 -28.38 -30.84
C PRO A 110 2.20 -28.45 -32.35
N MET A 111 2.67 -27.45 -33.10
CA MET A 111 3.03 -27.62 -34.51
C MET A 111 3.71 -26.36 -35.06
N GLN A 112 5.03 -26.33 -35.01
CA GLN A 112 5.93 -26.05 -36.14
C GLN A 112 7.35 -25.92 -35.60
N ALA A 113 8.17 -26.91 -35.92
CA ALA A 113 9.61 -26.79 -35.88
C ALA A 113 10.06 -25.73 -36.91
N SER A 114 11.07 -24.93 -36.54
CA SER A 114 12.25 -24.55 -37.35
C SER A 114 12.61 -23.08 -37.14
N GLY A 115 13.84 -22.81 -36.69
CA GLY A 115 14.45 -21.48 -36.77
C GLY A 115 14.85 -20.95 -35.39
N GLY A 116 16.14 -21.08 -35.08
CA GLY A 116 16.71 -20.60 -33.83
C GLY A 116 16.57 -19.09 -33.69
N VAL A 117 16.15 -18.68 -32.50
CA VAL A 117 16.59 -17.44 -31.86
C VAL A 117 16.74 -17.76 -30.38
N GLU A 118 17.99 -17.79 -29.91
CA GLU A 118 18.29 -17.71 -28.47
C GLU A 118 17.73 -16.39 -27.95
N TYR A 119 16.61 -16.45 -27.22
CA TYR A 119 16.18 -15.33 -26.39
C TYR A 119 16.73 -15.54 -24.99
N ASP A 120 17.98 -15.09 -24.84
CA ASP A 120 18.62 -14.85 -23.57
C ASP A 120 17.98 -13.60 -22.94
N GLN A 121 16.83 -13.76 -22.28
CA GLN A 121 16.19 -12.68 -21.52
C GLN A 121 16.16 -13.01 -20.02
N ALA A 122 17.24 -12.56 -19.37
CA ALA A 122 17.34 -12.04 -18.01
C ALA A 122 16.70 -12.83 -16.86
N VAL A 123 17.17 -14.05 -16.65
CA VAL A 123 17.50 -14.45 -15.27
C VAL A 123 18.63 -13.52 -14.82
N PRO A 124 18.53 -12.78 -13.68
CA PRO A 124 19.65 -11.98 -13.20
C PRO A 124 20.91 -12.82 -13.20
N GLU A 125 22.06 -12.31 -13.65
CA GLU A 125 23.30 -13.08 -13.75
C GLU A 125 23.69 -13.76 -12.41
N GLN A 126 23.23 -13.17 -11.30
CA GLN A 126 23.27 -13.73 -9.94
C GLN A 126 22.56 -15.09 -9.80
N ALA A 127 21.44 -15.32 -10.49
CA ALA A 127 20.67 -16.56 -10.43
C ALA A 127 21.18 -17.68 -11.36
N ARG A 128 22.10 -17.37 -12.30
CA ARG A 128 22.83 -18.40 -13.08
C ARG A 128 24.05 -18.95 -12.34
N ARG A 129 24.66 -18.16 -11.44
CA ARG A 129 25.85 -18.58 -10.66
C ARG A 129 25.52 -19.52 -9.47
N LEU A 130 24.25 -19.60 -9.07
CA LEU A 130 23.74 -20.44 -7.95
C LEU A 130 23.71 -21.95 -8.23
N LYS A 131 24.22 -22.44 -9.37
CA LYS A 131 24.14 -23.87 -9.72
C LYS A 131 25.38 -24.69 -9.40
N ASP A 132 26.52 -24.05 -9.13
CA ASP A 132 27.81 -24.76 -9.22
C ASP A 132 28.68 -24.76 -7.94
N ASP A 133 28.30 -24.07 -6.85
CA ASP A 133 29.04 -24.14 -5.56
C ASP A 133 28.13 -24.02 -4.31
N PRO A 134 27.91 -25.13 -3.54
CA PRO A 134 27.05 -25.15 -2.36
C PRO A 134 27.56 -24.29 -1.19
N LEU A 135 28.84 -23.91 -1.16
CA LEU A 135 29.37 -22.98 -0.16
C LEU A 135 29.13 -21.50 -0.54
N SER A 136 28.97 -21.21 -1.84
CA SER A 136 28.62 -19.87 -2.32
C SER A 136 27.14 -19.54 -2.02
N ASP A 137 26.26 -20.54 -2.11
CA ASP A 137 24.84 -20.45 -1.77
C ASP A 137 24.63 -20.10 -0.29
N LEU A 138 25.33 -20.79 0.62
CA LEU A 138 25.23 -20.54 2.07
C LEU A 138 25.71 -19.13 2.49
N ARG A 139 26.75 -18.60 1.82
CA ARG A 139 27.26 -17.24 2.11
C ARG A 139 26.29 -16.16 1.61
N GLU A 140 25.69 -16.37 0.45
CA GLU A 140 24.71 -15.45 -0.10
C GLU A 140 23.39 -15.51 0.71
N GLU A 141 22.95 -16.69 1.12
CA GLU A 141 21.81 -16.87 2.05
C GLU A 141 22.04 -16.14 3.37
N ALA A 142 23.24 -16.26 3.95
CA ALA A 142 23.62 -15.54 5.17
C ALA A 142 23.60 -14.01 4.97
N ARG A 143 24.13 -13.52 3.83
CA ARG A 143 24.12 -12.09 3.48
C ARG A 143 22.70 -11.55 3.31
N ILE A 144 21.82 -12.30 2.64
CA ILE A 144 20.42 -11.92 2.45
C ILE A 144 19.68 -11.91 3.78
N LEU A 145 19.91 -12.90 4.64
CA LEU A 145 19.33 -12.94 5.99
C LEU A 145 19.79 -11.75 6.82
N GLU A 146 21.08 -11.40 6.77
CA GLU A 146 21.63 -10.22 7.44
C GLU A 146 20.98 -8.92 6.95
N GLN A 147 20.82 -8.74 5.64
CA GLN A 147 20.13 -7.58 5.07
C GLN A 147 18.66 -7.49 5.50
N LYS A 148 17.96 -8.62 5.60
CA LYS A 148 16.57 -8.67 6.07
C LYS A 148 16.45 -8.36 7.55
N ASN A 149 17.32 -8.92 8.37
CA ASN A 149 17.37 -8.62 9.80
C ASN A 149 17.68 -7.14 10.03
N ALA A 150 18.60 -6.56 9.24
CA ALA A 150 18.92 -5.14 9.30
C ALA A 150 17.72 -4.26 8.90
N ARG A 151 17.01 -4.62 7.82
CA ARG A 151 15.80 -3.91 7.40
C ARG A 151 14.70 -4.00 8.46
N GLN A 152 14.44 -5.18 9.01
CA GLN A 152 13.42 -5.36 10.04
C GLN A 152 13.78 -4.61 11.32
N ALA A 153 15.06 -4.57 11.70
CA ALA A 153 15.53 -3.77 12.82
C ALA A 153 15.27 -2.26 12.61
N GLU A 154 15.46 -1.75 11.39
CA GLU A 154 15.14 -0.36 11.06
C GLU A 154 13.63 -0.10 11.08
N GLU A 155 12.79 -1.00 10.54
CA GLU A 155 11.33 -0.87 10.61
C GLU A 155 10.82 -0.89 12.07
N ILE A 156 11.42 -1.70 12.93
CA ILE A 156 11.10 -1.74 14.37
C ILE A 156 11.52 -0.44 15.06
N LYS A 157 12.69 0.11 14.71
CA LYS A 157 13.16 1.39 15.24
C LYS A 157 12.23 2.53 14.82
N GLN A 158 11.82 2.56 13.55
CA GLN A 158 10.80 3.47 13.04
C GLN A 158 9.49 3.30 13.81
N LEU A 159 8.99 2.08 13.97
CA LEU A 159 7.74 1.82 14.68
C LEU A 159 7.77 2.31 16.13
N ARG A 160 8.89 2.11 16.83
CA ARG A 160 9.05 2.63 18.21
C ARG A 160 8.98 4.15 18.25
N ALA A 161 9.61 4.85 17.30
CA ALA A 161 9.52 6.30 17.19
C ALA A 161 8.10 6.75 16.82
N LEU A 162 7.40 6.02 15.96
CA LEU A 162 6.01 6.30 15.60
C LEU A 162 5.07 6.09 16.80
N ASN A 163 5.21 4.99 17.54
CA ASN A 163 4.37 4.66 18.71
C ASN A 163 4.50 5.67 19.85
N SER A 164 5.62 6.39 19.97
CA SER A 164 5.80 7.43 20.99
C SER A 164 5.12 8.76 20.63
N HIS A 165 4.75 8.95 19.35
CA HIS A 165 4.19 10.20 18.85
C HIS A 165 2.75 10.07 18.34
N SER A 166 2.31 8.86 18.00
CA SER A 166 0.98 8.63 17.44
C SER A 166 0.40 7.28 17.85
N ALA A 167 -0.88 7.30 18.21
CA ALA A 167 -1.70 6.11 18.42
C ALA A 167 -2.24 5.50 17.12
N LEU A 168 -1.92 6.10 15.96
CA LEU A 168 -2.34 5.62 14.65
C LEU A 168 -1.77 4.24 14.34
N PHE A 169 -0.56 3.93 14.82
CA PHE A 169 0.19 2.73 14.47
C PHE A 169 0.01 1.62 15.51
N PRO A 170 0.12 0.33 15.10
CA PRO A 170 0.04 -0.77 16.05
C PRO A 170 1.25 -0.74 16.98
N ARG A 171 1.04 -1.09 18.25
CA ARG A 171 2.09 -1.14 19.27
C ARG A 171 2.96 -2.37 19.09
N LEU A 172 4.28 -2.20 19.15
CA LEU A 172 5.23 -3.31 19.21
C LEU A 172 5.03 -4.12 20.50
N LEU A 173 4.79 -5.43 20.37
CA LEU A 173 4.61 -6.34 21.49
C LEU A 173 5.84 -7.24 21.72
N ALA A 174 6.36 -7.83 20.66
CA ALA A 174 7.54 -8.70 20.69
C ALA A 174 8.17 -8.79 19.30
N HIS A 175 9.45 -9.17 19.25
CA HIS A 175 10.17 -9.41 18.01
C HIS A 175 11.14 -10.57 18.17
N ASP A 176 11.16 -11.45 17.17
CA ASP A 176 12.11 -12.57 17.05
C ASP A 176 12.92 -12.39 15.76
N ALA A 177 14.15 -11.89 15.91
CA ALA A 177 15.10 -11.69 14.81
C ALA A 177 15.55 -13.01 14.17
N ALA A 178 15.55 -14.12 14.91
CA ALA A 178 15.97 -15.42 14.36
C ALA A 178 14.92 -15.99 13.41
N GLN A 179 13.64 -15.67 13.64
CA GLN A 179 12.52 -16.13 12.82
C GLN A 179 11.96 -15.04 11.90
N ASN A 180 12.49 -13.80 11.96
CA ASN A 180 11.98 -12.63 11.26
C ASN A 180 10.49 -12.33 11.51
N ILE A 181 10.03 -12.57 12.74
CA ILE A 181 8.63 -12.37 13.15
C ILE A 181 8.55 -11.18 14.09
N THR A 182 7.61 -10.28 13.81
CA THR A 182 7.27 -9.17 14.71
C THR A 182 5.81 -9.28 15.13
N LEU A 183 5.56 -9.31 16.43
CA LEU A 183 4.23 -9.30 17.03
C LEU A 183 3.86 -7.89 17.44
N LEU A 184 2.65 -7.50 17.07
CA LEU A 184 2.09 -6.16 17.20
C LEU A 184 0.67 -6.26 17.80
N SER A 185 0.18 -5.17 18.38
CA SER A 185 -1.23 -5.08 18.79
C SER A 185 -2.16 -5.30 17.59
N SER A 186 -3.32 -5.92 17.83
CA SER A 186 -4.30 -6.17 16.77
C SER A 186 -4.78 -4.89 16.09
N VAL A 187 -4.80 -4.90 14.76
CA VAL A 187 -5.43 -3.87 13.92
C VAL A 187 -6.84 -4.28 13.45
N GLY A 188 -7.32 -5.45 13.89
CA GLY A 188 -8.53 -6.08 13.36
C GLY A 188 -8.33 -6.73 11.99
N THR A 189 -9.42 -7.22 11.40
CA THR A 189 -9.42 -7.94 10.10
C THR A 189 -10.20 -7.22 9.01
N VAL A 190 -11.04 -6.25 9.37
CA VAL A 190 -11.91 -5.53 8.44
C VAL A 190 -11.16 -4.31 7.91
N ARG A 191 -10.89 -4.28 6.61
CA ARG A 191 -10.34 -3.09 5.95
C ARG A 191 -11.36 -1.95 5.91
N LEU A 192 -10.89 -0.72 5.98
CA LEU A 192 -11.75 0.46 5.98
C LEU A 192 -12.54 0.60 4.66
N ASP A 193 -11.95 0.30 3.50
CA ASP A 193 -12.68 0.28 2.21
C ASP A 193 -13.91 -0.63 2.24
N LYS A 194 -13.81 -1.77 2.94
CA LYS A 194 -14.92 -2.72 3.11
C LYS A 194 -15.90 -2.29 4.17
N ALA A 195 -15.43 -1.68 5.26
CA ALA A 195 -16.31 -1.13 6.28
C ALA A 195 -17.22 -0.04 5.71
N LEU A 196 -16.71 0.83 4.83
CA LEU A 196 -17.48 1.93 4.24
C LEU A 196 -18.62 1.47 3.31
N GLN A 197 -18.51 0.32 2.66
CA GLN A 197 -19.46 -0.15 1.63
C GLN A 197 -20.89 -0.44 2.16
N GLY A 198 -21.08 -0.56 3.48
CA GLY A 198 -22.36 -0.92 4.10
C GLY A 198 -23.06 0.20 4.87
N HIS A 199 -22.51 1.41 4.87
CA HIS A 199 -22.98 2.53 5.69
C HIS A 199 -23.58 3.67 4.84
N ASP A 200 -24.46 4.47 5.44
CA ASP A 200 -24.91 5.72 4.83
C ASP A 200 -23.79 6.78 4.82
N GLU A 201 -23.99 7.87 4.09
CA GLU A 201 -22.98 8.94 3.96
C GLU A 201 -22.61 9.56 5.31
N ALA A 202 -23.57 9.75 6.22
CA ALA A 202 -23.31 10.35 7.53
C ALA A 202 -22.36 9.48 8.37
N HIS A 203 -22.59 8.17 8.40
CA HIS A 203 -21.71 7.22 9.10
C HIS A 203 -20.34 7.12 8.42
N LYS A 204 -20.26 7.11 7.09
CA LYS A 204 -18.98 7.14 6.38
C LYS A 204 -18.16 8.37 6.74
N GLU A 205 -18.80 9.55 6.72
CA GLU A 205 -18.15 10.81 7.10
C GLU A 205 -17.68 10.78 8.55
N GLU A 206 -18.44 10.23 9.48
CA GLU A 206 -18.01 10.07 10.88
C GLU A 206 -16.78 9.17 11.01
N MET A 207 -16.78 8.02 10.34
CA MET A 207 -15.64 7.09 10.33
C MET A 207 -14.38 7.76 9.78
N LEU A 208 -14.50 8.45 8.65
CA LEU A 208 -13.39 9.17 8.02
C LEU A 208 -12.91 10.34 8.87
N ARG A 209 -13.82 11.11 9.47
CA ARG A 209 -13.49 12.20 10.40
C ARG A 209 -12.67 11.69 11.58
N SER A 210 -13.05 10.54 12.17
CA SER A 210 -12.28 9.92 13.25
C SER A 210 -10.85 9.56 12.85
N LEU A 211 -10.65 9.05 11.63
CA LEU A 211 -9.31 8.75 11.10
C LEU A 211 -8.53 10.02 10.80
N LEU A 212 -9.17 11.04 10.23
CA LEU A 212 -8.55 12.34 9.94
C LEU A 212 -8.03 13.04 11.19
N VAL A 213 -8.73 12.94 12.32
CA VAL A 213 -8.22 13.44 13.61
C VAL A 213 -6.92 12.74 14.01
N SER A 214 -6.85 11.42 13.82
CA SER A 214 -5.63 10.64 14.12
C SER A 214 -4.47 10.99 13.18
N LEU A 215 -4.76 11.22 11.89
CA LEU A 215 -3.78 11.71 10.91
C LEU A 215 -3.32 13.14 11.22
N ALA A 216 -4.24 14.03 11.61
CA ALA A 216 -3.94 15.39 12.00
C ALA A 216 -2.97 15.43 13.19
N GLN A 217 -3.23 14.62 14.21
CA GLN A 217 -2.34 14.46 15.36
C GLN A 217 -0.96 13.94 14.92
N PHE A 218 -0.93 12.88 14.09
CA PHE A 218 0.32 12.33 13.58
C PHE A 218 1.17 13.38 12.83
N HIS A 219 0.57 14.14 11.91
CA HIS A 219 1.25 15.20 11.15
C HIS A 219 1.59 16.45 11.97
N ALA A 220 0.92 16.66 13.11
CA ALA A 220 1.23 17.75 14.03
C ALA A 220 2.39 17.38 14.97
N SER A 221 2.35 16.18 15.54
CA SER A 221 3.39 15.66 16.44
C SER A 221 4.68 15.29 15.72
N SER A 222 4.66 15.20 14.39
CA SER A 222 5.79 14.71 13.62
C SER A 222 7.00 15.65 13.55
N GLY A 223 6.85 16.92 13.91
CA GLY A 223 7.98 17.87 13.94
C GLY A 223 9.11 17.45 14.90
N SER A 224 8.82 16.57 15.87
CA SER A 224 9.81 16.02 16.79
C SER A 224 10.42 14.68 16.35
N LEU A 225 9.95 14.10 15.23
CA LEU A 225 10.55 12.90 14.68
C LEU A 225 11.83 13.26 13.91
N THR A 226 12.93 12.57 14.18
CA THR A 226 14.18 12.75 13.43
C THR A 226 13.98 12.36 11.96
N PRO A 227 14.16 13.29 11.00
CA PRO A 227 13.90 13.02 9.59
C PRO A 227 14.72 11.84 9.03
N GLU A 228 15.92 11.61 9.58
CA GLU A 228 16.84 10.54 9.18
C GLU A 228 16.31 9.13 9.48
N LEU A 229 15.27 9.01 10.31
CA LEU A 229 14.59 7.73 10.56
C LEU A 229 13.81 7.25 9.33
N PHE A 230 13.45 8.15 8.42
CA PHE A 230 12.56 7.84 7.31
C PHE A 230 13.28 8.02 5.98
N ALA A 231 12.99 7.13 5.04
CA ALA A 231 13.58 7.22 3.71
C ALA A 231 13.20 8.56 3.04
N PRO A 232 14.15 9.26 2.39
CA PRO A 232 13.82 10.43 1.59
C PRO A 232 13.07 9.99 0.34
N ALA A 233 11.84 10.47 0.16
CA ALA A 233 11.04 10.17 -1.02
C ALA A 233 10.37 11.43 -1.53
N ARG A 234 11.16 12.51 -1.67
CA ARG A 234 10.62 13.85 -1.91
C ARG A 234 10.00 13.95 -3.29
N LEU A 235 8.71 14.23 -3.32
CA LEU A 235 8.05 14.76 -4.50
C LEU A 235 8.66 16.13 -4.85
N THR A 236 9.24 16.28 -6.04
CA THR A 236 9.83 17.54 -6.51
C THR A 236 9.00 18.14 -7.64
N PRO A 237 9.10 19.46 -7.91
CA PRO A 237 8.38 20.05 -9.04
C PRO A 237 8.74 19.41 -10.38
N ALA A 238 10.01 19.00 -10.56
CA ALA A 238 10.45 18.29 -11.75
C ALA A 238 9.79 16.91 -11.88
N LEU A 239 9.69 16.16 -10.78
CA LEU A 239 9.02 14.86 -10.76
C LEU A 239 7.51 15.00 -11.03
N MET A 240 6.85 15.97 -10.39
CA MET A 240 5.43 16.25 -10.62
C MET A 240 5.15 16.62 -12.09
N ARG A 241 5.97 17.51 -12.68
CA ARG A 241 5.89 17.86 -14.10
C ARG A 241 5.98 16.63 -14.99
N SER A 242 6.98 15.77 -14.73
CA SER A 242 7.18 14.54 -15.50
C SER A 242 5.97 13.60 -15.41
N GLN A 243 5.44 13.40 -14.21
CA GLN A 243 4.27 12.53 -13.99
C GLN A 243 2.99 13.10 -14.61
N ILE A 244 2.76 14.42 -14.53
CA ILE A 244 1.63 15.09 -15.15
C ILE A 244 1.73 15.02 -16.68
N ALA A 245 2.91 15.27 -17.25
CA ALA A 245 3.14 15.14 -18.69
C ALA A 245 2.87 13.70 -19.17
N ALA A 246 3.36 12.69 -18.44
CA ALA A 246 3.10 11.28 -18.73
C ALA A 246 1.60 10.94 -18.62
N THR A 247 0.91 11.53 -17.64
CA THR A 247 -0.55 11.37 -17.46
C THR A 247 -1.32 11.94 -18.64
N PHE A 248 -0.98 13.15 -19.09
CA PHE A 248 -1.61 13.74 -20.27
C PHE A 248 -1.32 12.93 -21.53
N ALA A 249 -0.09 12.43 -21.71
CA ALA A 249 0.20 11.51 -22.81
C ALA A 249 -0.67 10.23 -22.72
N GLY A 250 -0.79 9.62 -21.54
CA GLY A 250 -1.57 8.40 -21.29
C GLY A 250 -3.07 8.58 -21.56
N LEU A 251 -3.69 9.60 -20.96
CA LEU A 251 -5.10 9.98 -21.20
C LEU A 251 -5.44 10.12 -22.68
N MET A 252 -4.47 10.54 -23.49
CA MET A 252 -4.69 10.95 -24.88
C MET A 252 -4.41 9.81 -25.85
N THR A 253 -3.48 8.91 -25.52
CA THR A 253 -3.34 7.61 -26.24
C THR A 253 -4.58 6.71 -26.11
N ALA A 254 -5.43 6.95 -25.11
CA ALA A 254 -6.70 6.26 -24.90
C ALA A 254 -7.85 6.72 -25.83
N GLY A 255 -7.66 7.72 -26.71
CA GLY A 255 -8.66 8.02 -27.75
C GLY A 255 -8.66 9.42 -28.37
N VAL A 256 -7.81 10.36 -27.92
CA VAL A 256 -7.80 11.74 -28.43
C VAL A 256 -6.37 12.16 -28.79
N PRO A 257 -5.98 12.20 -30.08
CA PRO A 257 -4.65 12.67 -30.46
C PRO A 257 -4.45 14.14 -30.07
N LEU A 258 -3.32 14.44 -29.44
CA LEU A 258 -2.86 15.80 -29.17
C LEU A 258 -1.63 16.10 -30.02
N ALA A 259 -1.52 17.34 -30.50
CA ALA A 259 -0.25 17.85 -31.02
C ALA A 259 0.72 18.12 -29.85
N ASP A 260 2.03 18.01 -30.08
CA ASP A 260 3.07 18.28 -29.08
C ASP A 260 2.92 19.68 -28.45
N SER A 261 2.48 20.67 -29.24
CA SER A 261 2.21 22.02 -28.78
C SER A 261 1.04 22.11 -27.78
N GLU A 262 0.05 21.22 -27.90
CA GLU A 262 -1.10 21.15 -26.99
C GLU A 262 -0.72 20.44 -25.68
N LEU A 263 0.07 19.38 -25.75
CA LEU A 263 0.64 18.70 -24.57
C LEU A 263 1.54 19.65 -23.76
N LEU A 264 2.36 20.46 -24.44
CA LEU A 264 3.19 21.47 -23.81
C LEU A 264 2.33 22.52 -23.08
N ARG A 265 1.27 23.02 -23.72
CA ARG A 265 0.33 23.98 -23.11
C ARG A 265 -0.40 23.41 -21.90
N LEU A 266 -0.85 22.16 -21.96
CA LEU A 266 -1.48 21.47 -20.83
C LEU A 266 -0.50 21.36 -19.64
N THR A 267 0.73 20.93 -19.92
CA THR A 267 1.77 20.78 -18.88
C THR A 267 2.14 22.13 -18.26
N GLN A 268 2.28 23.18 -19.06
CA GLN A 268 2.53 24.55 -18.57
C GLN A 268 1.35 25.08 -17.74
N SER A 269 0.12 24.79 -18.14
CA SER A 269 -1.09 25.22 -17.39
C SER A 269 -1.24 24.47 -16.06
N ALA A 270 -0.58 23.33 -15.89
CA ALA A 270 -0.54 22.56 -14.65
C ALA A 270 0.61 22.99 -13.71
N GLU A 271 1.43 23.97 -14.08
CA GLU A 271 2.56 24.43 -13.27
C GLU A 271 2.20 24.81 -11.81
N PRO A 272 1.04 25.45 -11.51
CA PRO A 272 0.66 25.72 -10.12
C PRO A 272 0.53 24.45 -9.25
N ILE A 273 0.26 23.30 -9.87
CA ILE A 273 0.24 21.99 -9.19
C ILE A 273 1.66 21.47 -9.01
N CYS A 274 2.53 21.62 -10.01
CA CYS A 274 3.91 21.17 -9.95
C CYS A 274 4.70 21.86 -8.84
N LEU A 275 4.44 23.13 -8.59
CA LEU A 275 5.09 23.90 -7.52
C LEU A 275 4.78 23.38 -6.11
N LEU A 276 3.78 22.50 -5.94
CA LEU A 276 3.53 21.84 -4.66
C LEU A 276 4.67 20.90 -4.24
N GLY A 277 5.56 20.51 -5.16
CA GLY A 277 6.78 19.78 -4.82
C GLY A 277 7.78 20.58 -3.98
N ASP A 278 7.60 21.90 -3.86
CA ASP A 278 8.41 22.75 -2.99
C ASP A 278 7.91 22.81 -1.54
N ILE A 279 6.75 22.19 -1.24
CA ILE A 279 6.23 22.10 0.12
C ILE A 279 7.25 21.37 1.01
N PRO A 280 7.47 21.84 2.25
CA PRO A 280 8.33 21.15 3.21
C PRO A 280 7.91 19.70 3.38
N ALA A 281 8.91 18.80 3.34
CA ALA A 281 8.67 17.38 3.60
C ALA A 281 8.32 17.18 5.08
N GLY A 282 7.35 16.31 5.33
CA GLY A 282 7.04 15.74 6.63
C GLY A 282 6.91 14.22 6.51
N PRO A 283 6.62 13.50 7.59
CA PRO A 283 6.35 12.07 7.46
C PRO A 283 5.04 11.88 6.72
N LYS A 284 5.13 11.06 5.69
CA LYS A 284 4.00 10.62 4.86
C LYS A 284 3.90 9.11 4.98
N LEU A 285 2.68 8.60 5.13
CA LEU A 285 2.39 7.19 5.00
C LEU A 285 2.80 6.68 3.61
N ALA A 286 3.15 5.40 3.55
CA ALA A 286 3.48 4.75 2.29
C ALA A 286 2.28 4.75 1.33
N GLU A 287 1.10 4.53 1.90
CA GLU A 287 -0.20 4.48 1.26
C GLU A 287 -1.26 4.89 2.29
N ALA A 288 -2.06 5.91 1.98
CA ALA A 288 -3.14 6.37 2.85
C ALA A 288 -4.56 6.12 2.27
N SER A 289 -4.69 5.32 1.20
CA SER A 289 -5.99 4.79 0.77
C SER A 289 -6.72 4.08 1.92
N PRO A 290 -8.07 4.10 1.96
CA PRO A 290 -8.88 3.26 2.86
C PRO A 290 -8.51 1.77 2.86
N ARG A 291 -7.84 1.27 1.83
CA ARG A 291 -7.37 -0.14 1.77
C ARG A 291 -6.16 -0.42 2.67
N ALA A 292 -5.40 0.60 3.04
CA ALA A 292 -4.25 0.46 3.92
C ALA A 292 -4.64 0.39 5.40
N PHE A 293 -5.87 0.82 5.74
CA PHE A 293 -6.36 0.89 7.11
C PHE A 293 -7.27 -0.29 7.48
N PHE A 294 -7.11 -0.76 8.71
CA PHE A 294 -7.95 -1.79 9.30
C PHE A 294 -8.66 -1.23 10.54
N ALA A 295 -9.94 -1.58 10.69
CA ALA A 295 -10.75 -1.20 11.84
C ALA A 295 -10.39 -2.09 13.05
N SER A 296 -9.97 -1.45 14.14
CA SER A 296 -9.61 -2.13 15.39
C SER A 296 -10.43 -1.61 16.55
N ALA A 297 -10.97 -2.52 17.35
CA ALA A 297 -11.54 -2.20 18.66
C ALA A 297 -10.47 -2.22 19.78
N ALA A 298 -9.24 -2.64 19.48
CA ALA A 298 -8.18 -2.87 20.46
C ALA A 298 -7.16 -1.72 20.56
N LEU A 299 -7.32 -0.68 19.73
CA LEU A 299 -6.41 0.47 19.65
C LEU A 299 -7.14 1.75 20.06
N ASP A 300 -6.38 2.72 20.57
CA ASP A 300 -6.90 4.05 20.89
C ASP A 300 -7.35 4.78 19.60
N SER A 301 -6.67 4.52 18.47
CA SER A 301 -7.21 4.81 17.15
C SER A 301 -8.13 3.70 16.69
N LYS A 302 -9.35 4.06 16.25
CA LYS A 302 -10.31 3.11 15.66
C LYS A 302 -9.79 2.46 14.37
N TYR A 303 -8.80 3.06 13.72
CA TYR A 303 -8.24 2.59 12.45
C TYR A 303 -6.71 2.68 12.46
N SER A 304 -6.04 1.65 11.95
CA SER A 304 -4.58 1.59 11.93
C SER A 304 -4.07 1.10 10.58
N PRO A 305 -2.99 1.69 10.04
CA PRO A 305 -2.26 1.11 8.92
C PRO A 305 -1.40 -0.07 9.40
N VAL A 306 -1.02 -0.95 8.48
CA VAL A 306 -0.10 -2.06 8.73
C VAL A 306 1.30 -1.83 8.17
N ASP A 307 1.45 -0.98 7.15
CA ASP A 307 2.72 -0.77 6.42
C ASP A 307 3.53 0.41 7.00
N PHE A 308 3.90 0.32 8.28
CA PHE A 308 4.64 1.37 9.00
C PHE A 308 6.11 1.47 8.57
N GLY A 309 6.71 0.38 8.08
CA GLY A 309 8.12 0.35 7.66
C GLY A 309 8.43 1.14 6.38
N ARG A 310 7.40 1.69 5.75
CA ARG A 310 7.51 2.48 4.51
C ARG A 310 7.10 3.93 4.68
N VAL A 311 6.91 4.40 5.92
CA VAL A 311 6.77 5.83 6.20
C VAL A 311 8.02 6.56 5.71
N ARG A 312 7.83 7.71 5.07
CA ARG A 312 8.89 8.41 4.33
C ARG A 312 8.79 9.93 4.51
N GLN A 313 9.87 10.65 4.22
CA GLN A 313 9.84 12.11 4.16
C GLN A 313 9.33 12.57 2.80
N ASP A 314 8.12 13.14 2.76
CA ASP A 314 7.40 13.58 1.56
C ASP A 314 6.28 14.58 1.92
N VAL A 315 5.41 14.95 0.98
CA VAL A 315 4.27 15.86 1.24
C VAL A 315 3.18 15.15 2.06
N SER A 316 3.17 15.33 3.40
CA SER A 316 2.21 14.66 4.31
C SER A 316 0.73 14.93 4.00
N LEU A 317 0.40 16.10 3.42
CA LEU A 317 -0.98 16.42 3.01
C LEU A 317 -1.52 15.48 1.94
N LEU A 318 -0.65 14.77 1.20
CA LEU A 318 -1.09 13.74 0.28
C LEU A 318 -1.77 12.57 1.00
N ASP A 319 -1.48 12.29 2.27
CA ASP A 319 -2.17 11.21 2.98
C ASP A 319 -3.67 11.51 3.16
N VAL A 320 -4.02 12.78 3.36
CA VAL A 320 -5.43 13.22 3.43
C VAL A 320 -6.11 13.09 2.07
N VAL A 321 -5.40 13.47 1.01
CA VAL A 321 -5.92 13.38 -0.36
C VAL A 321 -6.09 11.93 -0.79
N GLU A 322 -5.08 11.08 -0.55
CA GLU A 322 -5.13 9.63 -0.83
C GLU A 322 -6.25 8.94 -0.03
N LEU A 323 -6.55 9.39 1.18
CA LEU A 323 -7.65 8.82 1.97
C LEU A 323 -9.03 9.23 1.42
N LEU A 324 -9.26 10.53 1.22
CA LEU A 324 -10.59 11.07 0.94
C LEU A 324 -10.98 10.95 -0.53
N CYS A 325 -10.04 11.21 -1.43
CA CYS A 325 -10.26 11.25 -2.87
C CYS A 325 -10.19 9.85 -3.52
N ASP A 326 -10.00 8.81 -2.71
CA ASP A 326 -10.04 7.42 -3.12
C ASP A 326 -11.47 7.02 -3.52
N PRO A 327 -11.71 6.53 -4.76
CA PRO A 327 -13.07 6.23 -5.22
C PRO A 327 -13.85 5.20 -4.38
N ALA A 328 -13.21 4.45 -3.48
CA ALA A 328 -13.89 3.49 -2.63
C ALA A 328 -14.62 4.15 -1.46
N THR A 329 -14.29 5.40 -1.14
CA THR A 329 -15.07 6.19 -0.17
C THR A 329 -16.45 6.51 -0.71
N GLY A 330 -16.56 6.71 -2.04
CA GLY A 330 -17.80 7.12 -2.71
C GLY A 330 -18.25 8.54 -2.36
N LEU A 331 -17.37 9.34 -1.75
CA LEU A 331 -17.70 10.71 -1.34
C LEU A 331 -17.93 11.62 -2.54
N THR A 332 -18.76 12.65 -2.32
CA THR A 332 -18.86 13.77 -3.26
C THR A 332 -17.71 14.77 -3.03
N PRO A 333 -17.30 15.55 -4.05
CA PRO A 333 -16.31 16.61 -3.87
C PRO A 333 -16.65 17.59 -2.73
N SER A 334 -17.94 17.84 -2.48
CA SER A 334 -18.38 18.70 -1.38
C SER A 334 -18.10 18.10 0.01
N ALA A 335 -18.35 16.79 0.17
CA ALA A 335 -18.10 16.06 1.41
C ALA A 335 -16.59 15.91 1.66
N GLU A 336 -15.80 15.62 0.62
CA GLU A 336 -14.34 15.58 0.70
C GLU A 336 -13.77 16.91 1.20
N ARG A 337 -14.25 18.04 0.66
CA ARG A 337 -13.81 19.37 1.11
C ARG A 337 -14.20 19.67 2.55
N ALA A 338 -15.40 19.26 2.97
CA ALA A 338 -15.82 19.41 4.37
C ALA A 338 -14.88 18.62 5.30
N LEU A 339 -14.56 17.39 4.95
CA LEU A 339 -13.64 16.56 5.71
C LEU A 339 -12.19 17.07 5.68
N MET A 340 -11.71 17.64 4.57
CA MET A 340 -10.41 18.33 4.52
C MET A 340 -10.37 19.52 5.49
N LYS A 341 -11.47 20.28 5.61
CA LYS A 341 -11.60 21.35 6.59
C LYS A 341 -11.61 20.81 8.02
N ASP A 342 -12.29 19.70 8.28
CA ASP A 342 -12.27 19.04 9.59
C ASP A 342 -10.85 18.61 9.97
N TYR A 343 -10.08 18.06 9.04
CA TYR A 343 -8.66 17.73 9.23
C TYR A 343 -7.83 18.97 9.60
N LEU A 344 -7.99 20.08 8.87
CA LEU A 344 -7.29 21.32 9.17
C LEU A 344 -7.73 21.92 10.51
N GLY A 345 -9.01 21.79 10.86
CA GLY A 345 -9.56 22.18 12.15
C GLY A 345 -8.95 21.38 13.29
N ALA A 346 -8.75 20.08 13.12
CA ALA A 346 -8.06 19.23 14.09
C ALA A 346 -6.56 19.58 14.26
N ARG A 347 -5.98 20.32 13.31
CA ARG A 347 -4.62 20.87 13.39
C ARG A 347 -4.57 22.32 13.87
N ALA A 348 -5.70 22.94 14.21
CA ALA A 348 -5.77 24.37 14.53
C ALA A 348 -4.85 24.77 15.70
N ASP A 349 -4.67 23.89 16.68
CA ASP A 349 -3.77 24.15 17.82
C ASP A 349 -2.28 24.22 17.42
N PHE A 350 -1.94 23.79 16.20
CA PHE A 350 -0.57 23.72 15.68
C PHE A 350 -0.33 24.64 14.48
N LEU A 351 -1.39 25.18 13.87
CA LEU A 351 -1.33 25.98 12.65
C LEU A 351 -1.86 27.39 12.91
N GLY A 352 -1.12 28.40 12.49
CA GLY A 352 -1.65 29.77 12.43
C GLY A 352 -2.75 29.90 11.37
N ASP A 353 -3.63 30.91 11.49
CA ASP A 353 -4.76 31.11 10.56
C ASP A 353 -4.33 31.25 9.09
N GLU A 354 -3.20 31.92 8.83
CA GLU A 354 -2.64 32.08 7.49
C GLU A 354 -2.08 30.77 6.93
N GLU A 355 -1.41 29.98 7.76
CA GLU A 355 -0.91 28.65 7.38
C GLU A 355 -2.07 27.69 7.08
N ARG A 356 -3.15 27.77 7.86
CA ARG A 356 -4.37 26.98 7.62
C ARG A 356 -4.98 27.29 6.24
N LYS A 357 -5.12 28.57 5.89
CA LYS A 357 -5.64 28.98 4.57
C LYS A 357 -4.75 28.47 3.44
N LEU A 358 -3.43 28.55 3.61
CA LEU A 358 -2.48 28.05 2.63
C LEU A 358 -2.62 26.53 2.45
N GLN A 359 -2.67 25.77 3.54
CA GLN A 359 -2.84 24.32 3.49
C GLN A 359 -4.19 23.89 2.90
N GLU A 360 -5.26 24.69 3.08
CA GLU A 360 -6.55 24.44 2.42
C GLU A 360 -6.42 24.52 0.90
N GLN A 361 -5.80 25.59 0.38
CA GLN A 361 -5.54 25.74 -1.06
C GLN A 361 -4.61 24.63 -1.57
N THR A 362 -3.60 24.25 -0.78
CA THR A 362 -2.70 23.14 -1.09
C THR A 362 -3.44 21.81 -1.21
N LEU A 363 -4.32 21.48 -0.26
CA LEU A 363 -5.12 20.25 -0.29
C LEU A 363 -5.99 20.17 -1.54
N TRP A 364 -6.59 21.30 -1.96
CA TRP A 364 -7.37 21.35 -3.19
C TRP A 364 -6.52 21.11 -4.45
N LYS A 365 -5.35 21.75 -4.55
CA LYS A 365 -4.44 21.54 -5.69
C LYS A 365 -3.85 20.13 -5.71
N LEU A 366 -3.50 19.56 -4.54
CA LEU A 366 -3.08 18.15 -4.42
C LEU A 366 -4.21 17.18 -4.79
N SER A 367 -5.47 17.53 -4.53
CA SER A 367 -6.63 16.74 -4.97
C SER A 367 -6.77 16.70 -6.49
N VAL A 368 -6.46 17.81 -7.18
CA VAL A 368 -6.37 17.82 -8.64
C VAL A 368 -5.21 16.96 -9.12
N TYR A 369 -4.02 17.11 -8.52
CA TYR A 369 -2.85 16.30 -8.85
C TYR A 369 -3.13 14.79 -8.75
N TYR A 370 -3.63 14.34 -7.61
CA TYR A 370 -3.94 12.93 -7.36
C TYR A 370 -4.94 12.40 -8.39
N ARG A 371 -6.02 13.15 -8.64
CA ARG A 371 -7.05 12.75 -9.61
C ARG A 371 -6.56 12.76 -11.04
N LEU A 372 -5.68 13.68 -11.43
CA LEU A 372 -5.03 13.64 -12.74
C LEU A 372 -4.31 12.31 -12.93
N LEU A 373 -3.42 11.96 -11.98
CA LEU A 373 -2.69 10.69 -12.04
C LEU A 373 -3.62 9.48 -12.07
N LEU A 374 -4.66 9.49 -11.23
CA LEU A 374 -5.64 8.40 -11.18
C LEU A 374 -6.41 8.27 -12.50
N CYS A 375 -6.91 9.37 -13.07
CA CYS A 375 -7.60 9.35 -14.35
C CYS A 375 -6.68 8.86 -15.47
N GLY A 376 -5.41 9.29 -15.48
CA GLY A 376 -4.43 8.84 -16.46
C GLY A 376 -4.17 7.36 -16.37
N TYR A 377 -3.94 6.84 -15.16
CA TYR A 377 -3.75 5.41 -14.96
C TYR A 377 -4.98 4.62 -15.41
N LEU A 378 -6.18 4.99 -14.93
CA LEU A 378 -7.42 4.27 -15.26
C LEU A 378 -7.72 4.30 -16.76
N SER A 379 -7.45 5.43 -17.43
CA SER A 379 -7.63 5.54 -18.88
C SER A 379 -6.65 4.67 -19.63
N THR A 380 -5.36 4.67 -19.26
CA THR A 380 -4.40 3.76 -19.88
C THR A 380 -4.78 2.30 -19.65
N GLN A 381 -5.14 1.93 -18.41
CA GLN A 381 -5.44 0.55 -18.06
C GLN A 381 -6.72 0.02 -18.74
N PHE A 382 -7.77 0.83 -18.83
CA PHE A 382 -9.10 0.37 -19.26
C PHE A 382 -9.51 0.82 -20.67
N LEU A 383 -8.91 1.86 -21.22
CA LEU A 383 -9.31 2.42 -22.52
C LEU A 383 -8.24 2.26 -23.61
N ALA A 384 -6.95 2.17 -23.26
CA ALA A 384 -5.92 1.97 -24.28
C ALA A 384 -6.01 0.56 -24.90
N LYS A 385 -6.07 0.48 -26.23
CA LYS A 385 -6.14 -0.79 -26.98
C LYS A 385 -4.85 -1.63 -26.93
N ARG A 386 -3.79 -1.18 -26.25
CA ARG A 386 -2.49 -1.88 -26.19
C ARG A 386 -2.28 -2.59 -24.85
N ARG A 387 -2.17 -3.93 -24.94
CA ARG A 387 -1.67 -4.84 -23.88
C ARG A 387 -0.12 -4.96 -23.90
N ASP A 388 0.60 -3.93 -24.31
CA ASP A 388 2.07 -3.98 -24.19
C ASP A 388 2.44 -3.60 -22.76
N GLY A 389 2.86 -4.61 -21.99
CA GLY A 389 3.14 -4.59 -20.56
C GLY A 389 4.33 -3.72 -20.12
N SER A 390 4.63 -2.64 -20.83
CA SER A 390 5.65 -1.67 -20.47
C SER A 390 5.01 -0.32 -20.15
N GLN A 391 4.50 -0.17 -18.93
CA GLN A 391 4.19 1.15 -18.38
C GLN A 391 4.63 1.22 -16.93
N GLU A 392 5.86 1.70 -16.71
CA GLU A 392 6.31 2.34 -15.46
C GLU A 392 5.55 3.65 -15.24
N THR A 393 4.23 3.58 -15.06
CA THR A 393 3.41 4.78 -14.96
C THR A 393 2.63 4.76 -13.65
N ALA A 394 3.04 5.68 -12.78
CA ALA A 394 2.53 5.99 -11.45
C ALA A 394 2.83 4.95 -10.34
N ARG A 395 3.60 5.38 -9.33
CA ARG A 395 3.74 4.75 -8.00
C ARG A 395 2.45 4.83 -7.17
N LEU A 396 1.29 4.88 -7.82
CA LEU A 396 0.03 4.71 -7.13
C LEU A 396 -0.24 3.20 -7.10
N LEU A 397 -0.64 2.65 -5.96
CA LEU A 397 -1.09 1.27 -5.88
C LEU A 397 -2.51 1.19 -6.47
N VAL A 398 -2.61 1.34 -7.79
CA VAL A 398 -3.87 1.40 -8.55
C VAL A 398 -4.43 0.03 -9.05
N PRO A 399 -3.92 -1.18 -8.71
CA PRO A 399 -4.39 -2.39 -9.37
C PRO A 399 -5.79 -2.87 -8.93
N TYR A 400 -6.47 -2.13 -8.03
CA TYR A 400 -7.76 -2.53 -7.44
C TYR A 400 -8.95 -1.74 -7.96
N TRP A 401 -8.72 -0.82 -8.89
CA TRP A 401 -9.78 0.01 -9.42
C TRP A 401 -10.42 -0.64 -10.61
N THR A 402 -11.73 -0.48 -10.71
CA THR A 402 -12.51 -0.99 -11.81
C THR A 402 -12.82 0.14 -12.78
N LYS A 403 -13.24 -0.20 -14.00
CA LYS A 403 -13.59 0.78 -15.03
C LYS A 403 -14.67 1.77 -14.55
N GLU A 404 -15.56 1.33 -13.67
CA GLU A 404 -16.65 2.12 -13.08
C GLU A 404 -16.14 3.29 -12.23
N ALA A 405 -14.92 3.23 -11.70
CA ALA A 405 -14.32 4.32 -10.91
C ALA A 405 -13.89 5.53 -11.76
N LEU A 406 -13.70 5.35 -13.07
CA LEU A 406 -13.18 6.40 -13.96
C LEU A 406 -14.16 7.58 -14.10
N ARG A 407 -15.46 7.31 -14.28
CA ARG A 407 -16.47 8.37 -14.49
C ARG A 407 -16.64 9.27 -13.25
N PRO A 408 -16.80 8.74 -12.01
CA PRO A 408 -16.79 9.57 -10.80
C PRO A 408 -15.49 10.35 -10.63
N CYS A 409 -14.34 9.73 -10.90
CA CYS A 409 -13.04 10.38 -10.78
C CYS A 409 -12.89 11.58 -11.73
N LEU A 410 -13.33 11.45 -12.98
CA LEU A 410 -13.32 12.54 -13.97
C LEU A 410 -14.29 13.66 -13.62
N SER A 411 -15.49 13.31 -13.14
CA SER A 411 -16.47 14.29 -12.67
C SER A 411 -15.93 15.11 -11.51
N ALA A 412 -15.32 14.45 -10.51
CA ALA A 412 -14.69 15.12 -9.38
C ALA A 412 -13.50 15.99 -9.82
N LEU A 413 -12.64 15.49 -10.72
CA LEU A 413 -11.52 16.27 -11.27
C LEU A 413 -12.01 17.59 -11.91
N ASN A 414 -13.05 17.51 -12.75
CA ASN A 414 -13.66 18.70 -13.37
C ASN A 414 -14.23 19.67 -12.32
N SER A 415 -14.86 19.16 -11.26
CA SER A 415 -15.38 20.00 -10.16
C SER A 415 -14.26 20.74 -9.44
N TYR A 416 -13.16 20.07 -9.11
CA TYR A 416 -12.03 20.71 -8.43
C TYR A 416 -11.31 21.72 -9.34
N LEU A 417 -11.13 21.40 -10.63
CA LEU A 417 -10.54 22.32 -11.60
C LEU A 417 -11.38 23.61 -11.77
N ALA A 418 -12.71 23.52 -11.67
CA ALA A 418 -13.62 24.66 -11.77
C ALA A 418 -13.50 25.66 -10.62
N GLU A 419 -13.04 25.21 -9.46
CA GLU A 419 -13.05 25.98 -8.22
C GLU A 419 -11.68 26.62 -7.90
N ILE A 420 -10.62 26.27 -8.64
CA ILE A 420 -9.26 26.79 -8.43
C ILE A 420 -8.92 27.78 -9.56
N PRO A 421 -8.97 29.11 -9.31
CA PRO A 421 -8.79 30.12 -10.35
C PRO A 421 -7.46 30.01 -11.10
N GLU A 422 -6.38 29.63 -10.42
CA GLU A 422 -5.06 29.47 -11.03
C GLU A 422 -5.00 28.32 -12.04
N LEU A 423 -5.99 27.42 -12.03
CA LEU A 423 -6.09 26.28 -12.94
C LEU A 423 -7.17 26.47 -14.02
N ALA A 424 -7.73 27.67 -14.18
CA ALA A 424 -8.81 27.94 -15.14
C ALA A 424 -8.42 27.62 -16.60
N GLU A 425 -7.19 27.94 -17.02
CA GLU A 425 -6.72 27.58 -18.37
C GLU A 425 -6.55 26.07 -18.52
N LEU A 426 -6.04 25.38 -17.48
CA LEU A 426 -5.95 23.92 -17.48
C LEU A 426 -7.34 23.29 -17.61
N GLN A 427 -8.33 23.78 -16.85
CA GLN A 427 -9.71 23.32 -16.94
C GLN A 427 -10.26 23.50 -18.35
N LYS A 428 -10.09 24.68 -18.95
CA LYS A 428 -10.57 25.00 -20.30
C LYS A 428 -9.99 24.07 -21.35
N LEU A 429 -8.71 23.73 -21.23
CA LEU A 429 -8.03 22.81 -22.15
C LEU A 429 -8.42 21.35 -21.92
N LEU A 430 -8.56 20.92 -20.66
CA LEU A 430 -8.72 19.53 -20.29
C LEU A 430 -10.18 19.06 -20.32
N ALA A 431 -11.13 19.87 -19.84
CA ALA A 431 -12.55 19.50 -19.75
C ALA A 431 -13.15 18.93 -21.06
N PRO A 432 -12.97 19.53 -22.24
CA PRO A 432 -13.51 18.96 -23.48
C PRO A 432 -12.87 17.62 -23.85
N LYS A 433 -11.61 17.40 -23.48
CA LYS A 433 -10.90 16.13 -23.73
C LYS A 433 -11.41 15.02 -22.82
N LEU A 434 -11.64 15.33 -21.54
CA LEU A 434 -12.21 14.39 -20.58
C LEU A 434 -13.64 13.98 -20.97
N ALA A 435 -14.44 14.91 -21.50
CA ALA A 435 -15.79 14.62 -21.97
C ALA A 435 -15.82 13.73 -23.21
N ALA A 436 -14.74 13.69 -23.99
CA ALA A 436 -14.64 12.90 -25.21
C ALA A 436 -14.13 11.45 -24.98
N LEU A 437 -13.77 11.09 -23.74
CA LEU A 437 -13.27 9.75 -23.43
C LEU A 437 -14.40 8.69 -23.59
N PRO A 438 -14.13 7.55 -24.26
CA PRO A 438 -15.14 6.51 -24.52
C PRO A 438 -15.39 5.64 -23.29
N ILE A 439 -16.11 6.18 -22.31
CA ILE A 439 -16.39 5.53 -21.02
C ILE A 439 -17.78 4.90 -21.10
N ASP A 440 -17.95 3.85 -21.90
CA ASP A 440 -19.18 3.05 -21.97
C ASP A 440 -19.00 1.65 -21.37
#